data_AF-A0A358MNU8-F1
#
_entry.id   AF-A0A358MNU8-F1
#
_cell.length_a   1.000
_cell.length_b   1.000
_cell.length_c   1.000
_cell.angle_alpha   90.00
_cell.angle_beta   90.00
_cell.angle_gamma   90.00
#
_symmetry.space_group_name_H-M   'P 1'
#
loop_
_entity.id
_entity.type
_entity.pdbx_description
1 polymer ?
#
loop_
_entity_poly.entity_id
_entity_poly.type
_entity_poly.pdbx_seq_one_letter_code
_entity_poly.pdbx_strand_id
1 'polypeptide(L)' 'MPLRIKEDFGEKIERFKTHPFDSTLGTHKLHGNLADYFAFCLRDGYRVLFDFEGDNNVLLVNIGSHNDYSKWSRG' A
#
# COMPACT_ATOMS: atom_id res chain seq x y z
N MET A 1 -2.18 7.75 12.37
CA MET A 1 -2.37 8.26 11.00
C MET A 1 -3.22 9.54 11.03
N PRO A 2 -2.78 10.65 10.40
CA PRO A 2 -3.51 11.92 10.34
C PRO A 2 -4.84 11.84 9.56
N LEU A 3 -5.77 12.76 9.81
CA LEU A 3 -7.11 12.75 9.18
C LEU A 3 -7.03 12.81 7.64
N ARG A 4 -6.22 13.72 7.09
CA ARG A 4 -6.03 13.88 5.64
C ARG A 4 -5.56 12.61 4.93
N ILE A 5 -4.78 11.77 5.63
CA ILE A 5 -4.31 10.49 5.09
C ILE A 5 -5.41 9.43 5.14
N LYS A 6 -6.28 9.47 6.16
CA LYS A 6 -7.45 8.59 6.23
C LYS A 6 -8.46 8.90 5.12
N GLU A 7 -8.66 10.18 4.82
CA GLU A 7 -9.51 10.63 3.71
C GLU A 7 -8.93 10.18 2.37
N ASP A 8 -7.64 10.43 2.12
CA ASP A 8 -6.95 9.97 0.90
C ASP A 8 -6.96 8.45 0.75
N PHE A 9 -6.79 7.71 1.85
CA PHE A 9 -6.95 6.25 1.86
C PHE A 9 -8.37 5.84 1.45
N GLY A 10 -9.41 6.48 1.99
CA GLY A 10 -10.80 6.20 1.65
C GLY A 10 -11.10 6.39 0.16
N GLU A 11 -10.56 7.45 -0.46
CA GLU A 11 -10.73 7.67 -1.90
C GLU A 11 -9.97 6.64 -2.75
N LYS A 12 -8.73 6.34 -2.37
CA LYS A 12 -7.87 5.44 -3.13
C LYS A 12 -8.24 3.98 -2.99
N ILE A 13 -8.75 3.55 -1.83
CA ILE A 13 -9.12 2.14 -1.62
C ILE A 13 -10.30 1.73 -2.51
N GLU A 14 -11.24 2.64 -2.79
CA GLU A 14 -12.35 2.36 -3.72
C GLU A 14 -11.87 2.19 -5.16
N ARG A 15 -10.87 2.97 -5.59
CA ARG A 15 -10.20 2.76 -6.88
C ARG A 15 -9.41 1.45 -6.90
N PHE A 16 -8.67 1.18 -5.83
CA PHE A 16 -7.85 -0.01 -5.70
C PHE A 16 -8.70 -1.30 -5.80
N LYS A 17 -9.89 -1.34 -5.18
CA LYS A 17 -10.80 -2.50 -5.26
C LYS A 17 -11.23 -2.85 -6.68
N THR A 18 -11.31 -1.87 -7.58
CA THR A 18 -11.75 -2.08 -8.97
C THR A 18 -10.58 -2.19 -9.95
N HIS A 19 -9.50 -1.45 -9.71
CA HIS A 19 -8.31 -1.45 -10.54
C HIS A 19 -7.03 -1.28 -9.70
N PRO A 20 -6.48 -2.37 -9.14
CA PRO A 20 -5.33 -2.32 -8.23
C PRO A 20 -4.05 -1.68 -8.81
N PHE A 21 -3.91 -1.68 -10.14
CA PHE A 21 -2.77 -1.14 -10.87
C PHE A 21 -3.08 0.16 -11.61
N ASP A 22 -4.12 0.89 -11.18
CA ASP A 22 -4.41 2.23 -11.69
C ASP A 22 -3.19 3.14 -11.56
N SER A 23 -2.85 3.85 -12.63
CA SER A 23 -1.66 4.71 -12.69
C SER A 23 -1.67 5.82 -11.63
N THR A 24 -2.85 6.22 -11.14
CA THR A 24 -3.00 7.22 -10.06
C THR A 24 -2.70 6.67 -8.66
N LEU A 25 -2.72 5.34 -8.49
CA LEU A 25 -2.36 4.67 -7.23
C LEU A 25 -0.84 4.56 -7.06
N GLY A 26 -0.09 4.54 -8.17
CA GLY A 26 1.37 4.35 -8.12
C GLY A 26 1.76 2.98 -7.56
N THR A 27 0.94 1.97 -7.82
CA THR A 27 1.15 0.60 -7.34
C THR A 27 2.43 0.03 -7.93
N HIS A 28 3.31 -0.49 -7.08
CA HIS A 28 4.56 -1.13 -7.48
C HIS A 28 4.92 -2.28 -6.55
N LYS A 29 5.63 -3.27 -7.09
CA LYS A 29 6.22 -4.35 -6.30
C LYS A 29 7.40 -3.80 -5.49
N LEU A 30 7.51 -4.21 -4.24
CA LEU A 30 8.65 -3.84 -3.41
C LEU A 30 9.86 -4.74 -3.71
N HIS A 31 11.01 -4.38 -3.13
CA HIS A 31 12.29 -5.06 -3.34
C HIS A 31 12.93 -5.43 -1.98
N GLY A 32 13.95 -6.28 -2.00
CA GLY A 32 14.66 -6.72 -0.79
C GLY A 32 13.79 -7.60 0.11
N ASN A 33 13.82 -7.36 1.43
CA ASN A 33 13.10 -8.17 2.43
C ASN A 33 11.56 -8.07 2.34
N LEU A 34 11.04 -7.20 1.48
CA LEU A 34 9.61 -7.04 1.22
C LEU A 34 9.25 -7.41 -0.22
N ALA A 35 10.11 -8.14 -0.93
CA ALA A 35 9.92 -8.47 -2.33
C ALA A 35 8.63 -9.26 -2.62
N ASP A 36 8.01 -9.86 -1.61
CA ASP A 36 6.72 -10.54 -1.75
C ASP A 36 5.53 -9.57 -1.73
N TYR A 37 5.73 -8.33 -1.29
CA TYR A 37 4.65 -7.35 -1.14
C TYR A 37 4.60 -6.31 -2.25
N PHE A 38 3.42 -5.71 -2.39
CA PHE A 38 3.17 -4.54 -3.22
C PHE A 38 2.83 -3.34 -2.35
N ALA A 39 3.05 -2.14 -2.89
CA ALA A 39 2.62 -0.92 -2.24
C ALA A 39 1.96 0.04 -3.22
N PHE A 40 0.92 0.74 -2.77
CA PHE A 40 0.39 1.91 -3.47
C PHE A 40 0.53 3.17 -2.62
N CYS A 41 0.62 4.31 -3.28
CA CYS A 41 0.94 5.60 -2.66
C CYS A 41 -0.30 6.31 -2.13
N LEU A 42 -0.16 6.91 -0.96
CA LEU A 42 -1.04 7.93 -0.40
C LEU A 42 -0.30 9.28 -0.37
N ARG A 43 -0.99 10.34 0.06
CA ARG A 43 -0.40 11.67 0.31
C ARG A 43 0.74 11.63 1.34
N ASP A 44 1.55 12.69 1.33
CA ASP A 44 2.63 12.93 2.28
C ASP A 44 3.64 11.77 2.42
N GLY A 45 3.84 11.01 1.34
CA GLY A 45 4.75 9.87 1.30
C GLY A 45 4.27 8.64 2.09
N TYR A 46 2.99 8.60 2.49
CA TYR A 46 2.38 7.40 3.04
C TYR A 46 2.15 6.36 1.95
N ARG A 47 2.15 5.09 2.33
CA ARG A 47 1.93 3.95 1.45
C ARG A 47 1.11 2.90 2.16
N VAL A 48 0.28 2.21 1.40
CA VAL A 48 -0.42 1.01 1.83
C VAL A 48 0.35 -0.18 1.30
N LEU A 49 0.83 -1.02 2.21
CA LEU A 49 1.50 -2.28 1.91
C LEU A 49 0.43 -3.38 1.85
N PHE A 50 0.49 -4.22 0.82
CA PHE A 50 -0.48 -5.29 0.64
C PHE A 50 0.12 -6.49 -0.10
N ASP A 51 -0.58 -7.61 -0.03
CA ASP A 51 -0.26 -8.85 -0.74
C ASP A 51 -1.49 -9.38 -1.48
N PHE A 52 -1.29 -10.07 -2.62
CA PHE A 52 -2.35 -10.74 -3.36
C PHE A 52 -2.51 -12.18 -2.84
N GLU A 53 -3.59 -12.46 -2.12
CA GLU A 53 -3.90 -13.80 -1.61
C GLU A 53 -4.86 -14.52 -2.56
N GLY A 54 -4.30 -15.24 -3.54
CA GLY A 54 -5.08 -15.97 -4.54
C GLY A 54 -5.76 -15.08 -5.57
N ASP A 55 -6.76 -15.59 -6.26
CA ASP A 55 -7.24 -15.00 -7.51
C ASP A 55 -8.00 -13.68 -7.35
N ASN A 56 -8.50 -13.35 -6.16
CA ASN A 56 -9.32 -12.16 -5.98
C ASN A 56 -9.34 -11.55 -4.58
N ASN A 57 -8.41 -11.97 -3.70
CA ASN A 57 -8.29 -11.38 -2.37
C ASN A 57 -6.99 -10.59 -2.25
N VAL A 58 -7.06 -9.50 -1.49
CA VAL A 58 -5.90 -8.69 -1.14
C VAL A 58 -5.85 -8.57 0.37
N LEU A 59 -4.69 -8.88 0.94
CA LEU A 59 -4.39 -8.65 2.34
C LEU A 59 -3.71 -7.28 2.50
N LEU A 60 -4.36 -6.34 3.19
CA LEU A 60 -3.72 -5.09 3.59
C LEU A 60 -2.83 -5.34 4.81
N VAL A 61 -1.52 -5.23 4.63
CA VAL A 61 -0.51 -5.60 5.62
C VAL A 61 -0.19 -4.44 6.55
N ASN A 62 -0.01 -3.24 5.99
CA ASN A 62 0.38 -2.06 6.78
C ASN A 62 0.00 -0.76 6.05
N ILE A 63 -0.10 0.35 6.80
CA ILE A 63 -0.17 1.70 6.27
C ILE A 63 0.80 2.58 7.05
N GLY A 64 1.79 3.15 6.37
CA GLY A 64 2.81 3.98 7.01
C GLY A 64 3.61 4.81 6.03
N SER A 65 4.54 5.60 6.56
CA SER A 65 5.35 6.51 5.76
C SER A 65 6.52 5.78 5.10
N HIS A 66 7.08 6.35 4.04
CA HIS A 66 8.35 5.88 3.45
C HIS A 66 9.49 5.74 4.48
N ASN A 67 9.44 6.44 5.61
CA ASN A 67 10.49 6.37 6.62
C ASN A 67 10.40 5.13 7.52
N ASP A 68 9.37 4.28 7.33
CA ASP A 68 9.11 3.11 8.18
C ASP A 68 9.56 1.77 7.54
N TYR A 69 10.21 1.76 6.37
CA TYR A 69 10.66 0.50 5.73
C TYR A 69 11.56 -0.35 6.64
N SER A 70 12.41 0.27 7.46
CA SER A 70 13.25 -0.43 8.44
C SER A 70 12.44 -1.08 9.59
N LYS A 71 11.18 -0.69 9.77
CA LYS A 71 10.25 -1.30 10.75
C LYS A 71 9.33 -2.34 10.12
N TRP A 72 9.32 -2.47 8.80
CA TRP A 72 8.46 -3.40 8.07
C TRP A 72 9.15 -4.72 7.77
N SER A 73 10.49 -4.76 7.81
CA SER A 73 11.24 -6.02 7.73
C SER A 73 10.86 -6.90 8.92
N ARG A 74 10.25 -8.05 8.65
CA ARG A 74 10.22 -9.15 9.61
C ARG A 74 11.68 -9.46 9.96
N GLY A 75 12.02 -9.36 11.24
CA GLY A 75 13.25 -9.93 11.78
C GLY A 75 13.26 -11.43 11.62
#